data_AF-A0A2N3DB20-F1
#
_entry.id   AF-A0A2N3DB20-F1
#
_cell.length_a   1.000
_cell.length_b   1.000
_cell.length_c   1.000
_cell.angle_alpha   90.00
_cell.angle_beta   90.00
_cell.angle_gamma   90.00
#
_symmetry.space_group_name_H-M   'P 1'
#
loop_
_entity.id
_entity.type
_entity.pdbx_description
1 polymer ?
#
loop_
_entity_poly.entity_id
_entity_poly.type
_entity_poly.pdbx_seq_one_letter_code
_entity_poly.pdbx_strand_id
1 'polypeptide(L)'
;MAAPRTGAGPMNWLTLARYGIPAAIAAFLIWATIDRFDKARTVALFERCEKAAGTPADPLPCPKAIAERIDAARRGVECETALAAADLYAIRATCGAQVKRAVADRDAARADLKAAARQLAEQRADSLQAIARAEARATQFADRKADNERTIDAAPRGADGSVLCDAECVSRLAGDAPGARR
;
A
#
# COMPACT_ATOMS: atom_id res chain seq x y z
N MET A 1 88.96 2.27 11.57
CA MET A 1 87.84 1.88 10.70
C MET A 1 88.36 0.83 9.73
N ALA A 2 87.99 -0.44 9.91
CA ALA A 2 88.41 -1.55 9.06
C ALA A 2 87.24 -2.00 8.19
N ALA A 3 87.44 -2.02 6.87
CA ALA A 3 86.44 -2.47 5.91
C ALA A 3 86.39 -4.01 5.85
N PRO A 4 85.20 -4.64 5.87
CA PRO A 4 85.09 -6.09 5.72
C PRO A 4 85.46 -6.50 4.30
N ARG A 5 86.45 -7.39 4.17
CA ARG A 5 86.79 -8.09 2.93
C ARG A 5 85.73 -9.14 2.63
N THR A 6 84.82 -8.87 1.71
CA THR A 6 83.92 -9.86 1.13
C THR A 6 84.69 -10.71 0.10
N GLY A 7 85.37 -11.74 0.59
CA GLY A 7 85.97 -12.78 -0.24
C GLY A 7 84.92 -13.73 -0.80
N ALA A 8 84.14 -13.29 -1.80
CA ALA A 8 83.28 -14.18 -2.57
C ALA A 8 84.15 -14.91 -3.61
N GLY A 9 84.65 -16.10 -3.26
CA GLY A 9 85.27 -16.99 -4.23
C GLY A 9 84.27 -17.39 -5.32
N PRO A 10 84.72 -17.67 -6.56
CA PRO A 10 83.84 -18.04 -7.67
C PRO A 10 83.08 -19.33 -7.31
N MET A 11 81.79 -19.20 -7.04
CA MET A 11 80.91 -20.35 -6.82
C MET A 11 80.85 -21.19 -8.09
N ASN A 12 81.20 -22.46 -7.98
CA ASN A 12 81.18 -23.41 -9.08
C ASN A 12 79.72 -23.64 -9.53
N TRP A 13 79.40 -23.29 -10.77
CA TRP A 13 78.06 -23.40 -11.35
C TRP A 13 77.49 -24.83 -11.28
N LEU A 14 78.36 -25.86 -11.28
CA LEU A 14 77.96 -27.26 -11.11
C LEU A 14 77.40 -27.55 -9.71
N THR A 15 77.91 -26.90 -8.66
CA THR A 15 77.35 -27.01 -7.30
C THR A 15 76.02 -26.27 -7.17
N LEU A 16 75.88 -25.11 -7.83
CA LEU A 16 74.60 -24.39 -7.87
C LEU A 16 73.53 -25.21 -8.61
N ALA A 17 73.88 -25.85 -9.73
CA ALA A 17 72.96 -26.70 -10.48
C ALA A 17 72.57 -27.96 -9.68
N ARG A 18 73.55 -28.61 -9.02
CA ARG A 18 73.32 -29.87 -8.30
C ARG A 18 72.43 -29.73 -7.07
N TYR A 19 72.47 -28.59 -6.37
CA TYR A 19 71.66 -28.37 -5.15
C TYR A 19 70.53 -27.35 -5.35
N GLY A 20 70.72 -26.36 -6.22
CA GLY A 20 69.73 -25.30 -6.47
C GLY A 20 68.48 -25.80 -7.20
N ILE A 21 68.65 -26.64 -8.23
CA ILE A 21 67.51 -27.21 -8.98
C ILE A 21 66.59 -28.06 -8.09
N PRO A 22 67.08 -29.08 -7.36
CA PRO A 22 66.21 -29.87 -6.49
C PRO A 22 65.60 -29.04 -5.35
N ALA A 23 66.32 -28.04 -4.84
CA ALA A 23 65.75 -27.12 -3.84
C ALA A 23 64.60 -26.28 -4.40
N ALA A 24 64.72 -25.77 -5.64
CA ALA A 24 63.64 -25.05 -6.30
C ALA A 24 62.42 -25.94 -6.59
N ILE A 25 62.65 -27.18 -7.04
CA ILE A 25 61.57 -28.15 -7.26
C ILE A 25 60.87 -28.47 -5.94
N ALA A 26 61.62 -28.74 -4.86
CA ALA A 26 61.05 -29.00 -3.55
C ALA A 26 60.24 -27.79 -3.03
N ALA A 27 60.76 -26.57 -3.17
CA ALA A 27 60.04 -25.35 -2.79
C ALA A 27 58.74 -25.17 -3.59
N PHE A 28 58.76 -25.44 -4.90
CA PHE A 28 57.56 -25.37 -5.74
C PHE A 28 56.52 -26.42 -5.34
N LEU A 29 56.94 -27.67 -5.07
CA LEU A 29 56.02 -28.71 -4.61
C LEU A 29 55.40 -28.36 -3.25
N ILE A 30 56.18 -27.85 -2.31
CA ILE A 30 55.67 -27.36 -1.02
C ILE A 30 54.64 -26.25 -1.25
N TRP A 31 54.97 -25.25 -2.06
CA TRP A 31 54.04 -24.16 -2.41
C TRP A 31 52.75 -24.68 -3.05
N ALA A 32 52.84 -25.60 -4.02
CA ALA A 32 51.69 -26.20 -4.69
C ALA A 32 50.80 -27.00 -3.72
N THR A 33 51.39 -27.68 -2.73
CA THR A 33 50.59 -28.38 -1.70
C THR A 33 49.85 -27.39 -0.80
N ILE A 34 50.49 -26.29 -0.37
CA ILE A 34 49.86 -25.26 0.45
C ILE A 34 48.71 -24.59 -0.33
N ASP A 35 48.93 -24.20 -1.58
CA ASP A 35 47.90 -23.62 -2.45
C ASP A 35 46.71 -24.57 -2.65
N ARG A 36 46.97 -25.87 -2.81
CA ARG A 36 45.90 -26.88 -2.92
C ARG A 36 45.05 -26.96 -1.65
N PHE A 37 45.67 -26.91 -0.46
CA PHE A 37 44.90 -26.92 0.80
C PHE A 37 44.10 -25.65 1.00
N ASP A 38 44.65 -24.49 0.62
CA ASP A 38 43.93 -23.22 0.73
C ASP A 38 42.70 -23.21 -0.19
N LYS A 39 42.88 -23.61 -1.45
CA LYS A 39 41.76 -23.80 -2.40
C LYS A 39 40.72 -24.80 -1.91
N ALA A 40 41.15 -25.93 -1.35
CA ALA A 40 40.23 -26.92 -0.79
C ALA A 40 39.42 -26.36 0.38
N ARG A 41 40.02 -25.54 1.24
CA ARG A 41 39.31 -24.85 2.35
C ARG A 41 38.30 -23.84 1.81
N THR A 42 38.68 -23.05 0.81
CA THR A 42 37.79 -22.07 0.19
C THR A 42 36.58 -22.75 -0.47
N VAL A 43 36.79 -23.83 -1.22
CA VAL A 43 35.69 -24.61 -1.83
C VAL A 43 34.77 -25.20 -0.76
N ALA A 44 35.33 -25.82 0.28
CA ALA A 44 34.53 -26.37 1.38
C ALA A 44 33.72 -25.30 2.12
N LEU A 45 34.24 -24.07 2.23
CA LEU A 45 33.50 -22.94 2.80
C LEU A 45 32.34 -22.52 1.90
N PHE A 46 32.55 -22.44 0.59
CA PHE A 46 31.49 -22.13 -0.37
C PHE A 46 30.40 -23.21 -0.43
N GLU A 47 30.77 -24.50 -0.40
CA GLU A 47 29.79 -25.59 -0.36
C GLU A 47 28.93 -25.55 0.91
N ARG A 48 29.53 -25.23 2.07
CA ARG A 48 28.77 -25.05 3.32
C ARG A 48 27.87 -23.83 3.25
N CYS A 49 28.37 -22.73 2.68
CA CYS A 49 27.60 -21.52 2.47
C CYS A 49 26.40 -21.77 1.55
N GLU A 50 26.58 -22.50 0.45
CA GLU A 50 25.50 -22.85 -0.48
C GLU A 50 24.43 -23.73 0.18
N LYS A 51 24.85 -24.75 0.95
CA LYS A 51 23.91 -25.59 1.72
C LYS A 51 23.14 -24.76 2.74
N ALA A 52 23.84 -23.92 3.50
CA ALA A 52 23.22 -23.04 4.49
C ALA A 52 22.32 -21.98 3.85
N ALA A 53 22.60 -21.53 2.63
CA ALA A 53 21.77 -20.57 1.91
C ALA A 53 20.34 -21.11 1.68
N GLY A 54 20.21 -22.42 1.45
CA GLY A 54 18.93 -23.10 1.30
C GLY A 54 18.13 -23.30 2.59
N THR A 55 18.76 -23.16 3.77
CA THR A 55 18.11 -23.36 5.07
C THR A 55 17.97 -22.03 5.84
N PRO A 56 16.75 -21.49 6.02
CA PRO A 56 16.55 -20.15 6.58
C PRO A 56 17.02 -19.97 8.03
N ALA A 57 17.07 -21.06 8.81
CA ALA A 57 17.38 -21.01 10.24
C ALA A 57 18.87 -21.15 10.56
N ASP A 58 19.71 -21.55 9.60
CA ASP A 58 21.11 -21.86 9.88
C ASP A 58 22.00 -20.61 9.80
N PRO A 59 22.98 -20.47 10.70
CA PRO A 59 23.97 -19.40 10.61
C PRO A 59 24.76 -19.56 9.30
N LEU A 60 24.89 -18.48 8.53
CA LEU A 60 25.57 -18.46 7.24
C LEU A 60 27.09 -18.41 7.43
N PRO A 61 27.86 -19.49 7.18
CA PRO A 61 29.32 -19.46 7.22
C PRO A 61 29.89 -18.85 5.93
N CYS A 62 29.24 -17.78 5.45
CA CYS A 62 29.53 -17.13 4.18
C CYS A 62 30.38 -15.87 4.40
N PRO A 63 31.17 -15.44 3.41
CA PRO A 63 31.73 -14.10 3.40
C PRO A 63 30.61 -13.06 3.54
N LYS A 64 30.86 -11.98 4.31
CA LYS A 64 29.85 -10.96 4.67
C LYS A 64 29.02 -10.46 3.47
N ALA A 65 29.68 -10.14 2.35
CA ALA A 65 29.00 -9.65 1.15
C ALA A 65 28.01 -10.66 0.53
N ILE A 66 28.28 -11.97 0.68
CA ILE A 66 27.40 -13.05 0.19
C ILE A 66 26.26 -13.27 1.19
N ALA A 67 26.56 -13.29 2.48
CA ALA A 67 25.55 -13.41 3.54
C ALA A 67 24.50 -12.29 3.41
N GLU A 68 24.93 -11.03 3.23
CA GLU A 68 24.03 -9.89 3.05
C GLU A 68 23.10 -10.03 1.84
N ARG A 69 23.58 -10.62 0.73
CA ARG A 69 22.77 -10.89 -0.46
C ARG A 69 21.76 -12.02 -0.23
N ILE A 70 22.16 -13.08 0.47
CA ILE A 70 21.26 -14.18 0.84
C ILE A 70 20.16 -13.68 1.77
N ASP A 71 20.51 -12.89 2.78
CA ASP A 71 19.54 -12.30 3.71
C ASP A 71 18.59 -11.32 3.02
N ALA A 72 19.07 -10.56 2.03
CA ALA A 72 18.22 -9.74 1.19
C ALA A 72 17.24 -10.58 0.35
N ALA A 73 17.71 -11.69 -0.24
CA ALA A 73 16.87 -12.60 -1.01
C ALA A 73 15.82 -13.29 -0.13
N ARG A 74 16.19 -13.75 1.07
CA ARG A 74 15.26 -14.36 2.05
C ARG A 74 14.14 -13.40 2.44
N ARG A 75 14.50 -12.15 2.79
CA ARG A 75 13.50 -11.10 3.07
C ARG A 75 12.62 -10.80 1.86
N GLY A 76 13.15 -10.90 0.65
CA GLY A 76 12.38 -10.81 -0.59
C GLY A 76 11.30 -11.88 -0.68
N VAL A 77 11.66 -13.15 -0.49
CA VAL A 77 10.72 -14.28 -0.49
C VAL A 77 9.68 -14.14 0.63
N GLU A 78 10.10 -13.78 1.85
CA GLU A 78 9.17 -13.53 2.96
C GLU A 78 8.19 -12.40 2.64
N CYS A 79 8.65 -11.32 2.02
CA CYS A 79 7.77 -10.24 1.57
C CYS A 79 6.77 -10.71 0.49
N GLU A 80 7.22 -11.51 -0.48
CA GLU A 80 6.34 -12.06 -1.51
C GLU A 80 5.27 -12.99 -0.92
N THR A 81 5.64 -13.86 0.02
CA THR A 81 4.69 -14.72 0.73
C THR A 81 3.68 -13.90 1.56
N ALA A 82 4.14 -12.85 2.24
CA ALA A 82 3.26 -11.94 2.99
C ALA A 82 2.28 -11.19 2.07
N LEU A 83 2.74 -10.76 0.89
CA LEU A 83 1.89 -10.13 -0.12
C LEU A 83 0.85 -11.12 -0.68
N ALA A 84 1.26 -12.36 -0.98
CA ALA A 84 0.37 -13.41 -1.47
C ALA A 84 -0.70 -13.78 -0.43
N ALA A 85 -0.34 -13.81 0.86
CA ALA A 85 -1.26 -14.05 1.97
C ALA A 85 -2.12 -12.82 2.34
N ALA A 86 -1.82 -11.66 1.76
CA ALA A 86 -2.40 -10.36 2.13
C ALA A 86 -2.27 -10.01 3.64
N ASP A 87 -1.21 -10.51 4.29
CA ASP A 87 -0.93 -10.23 5.71
C ASP A 87 -0.26 -8.86 5.87
N LEU A 88 -1.05 -7.86 6.27
CA LEU A 88 -0.57 -6.49 6.46
C LEU A 88 0.49 -6.37 7.56
N TYR A 89 0.46 -7.23 8.59
CA TYR A 89 1.46 -7.19 9.65
C TYR A 89 2.80 -7.70 9.11
N ALA A 90 2.80 -8.86 8.45
CA ALA A 90 3.99 -9.42 7.84
C ALA A 90 4.59 -8.48 6.77
N ILE A 91 3.76 -7.89 5.90
CA ILE A 91 4.21 -6.89 4.91
C ILE A 91 4.91 -5.70 5.59
N ARG A 92 4.41 -5.23 6.74
CA ARG A 92 5.04 -4.14 7.50
C ARG A 92 6.34 -4.56 8.18
N ALA A 93 6.49 -5.83 8.53
CA ALA A 93 7.70 -6.34 9.16
C ALA A 93 8.81 -6.61 8.15
N THR A 94 8.53 -7.34 7.07
CA THR A 94 9.55 -7.94 6.20
C THR A 94 9.83 -7.14 4.93
N CYS A 95 8.83 -6.47 4.36
CA CYS A 95 8.97 -5.78 3.08
C CYS A 95 9.82 -4.50 3.15
N GLY A 96 10.32 -4.07 1.98
CA GLY A 96 11.02 -2.79 1.81
C GLY A 96 10.09 -1.57 1.88
N ALA A 97 10.70 -0.38 1.98
CA ALA A 97 9.97 0.89 2.12
C ALA A 97 9.03 1.19 0.94
N GLN A 98 9.41 0.82 -0.29
CA GLN A 98 8.59 1.06 -1.48
C GLN A 98 7.26 0.28 -1.44
N VAL A 99 7.32 -1.00 -1.06
CA VAL A 99 6.12 -1.84 -0.90
C VAL A 99 5.21 -1.28 0.19
N LYS A 100 5.79 -0.86 1.33
CA LYS A 100 5.03 -0.26 2.43
C LYS A 100 4.30 1.02 2.01
N ARG A 101 4.94 1.88 1.22
CA ARG A 101 4.30 3.09 0.65
C ARG A 101 3.15 2.71 -0.27
N ALA A 102 3.37 1.79 -1.21
CA ALA A 102 2.31 1.35 -2.12
C ALA A 102 1.09 0.77 -1.39
N VAL A 103 1.31 0.03 -0.30
CA VAL A 103 0.21 -0.47 0.54
C VAL A 103 -0.52 0.66 1.26
N ALA A 104 0.22 1.64 1.80
CA ALA A 104 -0.38 2.82 2.43
C ALA A 104 -1.20 3.65 1.42
N ASP A 105 -0.68 3.87 0.22
CA ASP A 105 -1.37 4.61 -0.85
C ASP A 105 -2.65 3.89 -1.29
N ARG A 106 -2.58 2.55 -1.43
CA ARG A 106 -3.77 1.73 -1.72
C ARG A 106 -4.82 1.83 -0.62
N ASP A 107 -4.39 1.78 0.64
CA ASP A 107 -5.30 1.84 1.78
C ASP A 107 -5.94 3.24 1.91
N ALA A 108 -5.18 4.31 1.61
CA ALA A 108 -5.70 5.67 1.49
C ALA A 108 -6.75 5.78 0.38
N ALA A 109 -6.44 5.31 -0.83
CA ALA A 109 -7.37 5.32 -1.95
C ALA A 109 -8.67 4.53 -1.66
N ARG A 110 -8.58 3.42 -0.91
CA ARG A 110 -9.75 2.67 -0.45
C ARG A 110 -10.58 3.46 0.57
N ALA A 111 -9.95 4.21 1.45
CA ALA A 111 -10.65 5.08 2.39
C ALA A 111 -11.38 6.21 1.64
N ASP A 112 -10.73 6.83 0.66
CA ASP A 112 -11.30 7.88 -0.18
C ASP A 112 -12.51 7.36 -0.97
N LEU A 113 -12.41 6.17 -1.56
CA LEU A 113 -13.53 5.53 -2.25
C LEU A 113 -14.73 5.29 -1.31
N LYS A 114 -14.47 4.82 -0.08
CA LYS A 114 -15.54 4.62 0.93
C LYS A 114 -16.19 5.95 1.33
N ALA A 115 -15.39 7.01 1.48
CA ALA A 115 -15.89 8.34 1.80
C ALA A 115 -16.75 8.90 0.66
N ALA A 116 -16.29 8.82 -0.58
CA ALA A 116 -17.03 9.26 -1.76
C ALA A 116 -18.34 8.47 -1.93
N ALA A 117 -18.32 7.16 -1.70
CA ALA A 117 -19.53 6.33 -1.75
C ALA A 117 -20.57 6.73 -0.71
N ARG A 118 -20.13 7.09 0.52
CA ARG A 118 -21.02 7.63 1.56
C ARG A 118 -21.62 8.97 1.16
N GLN A 119 -20.79 9.90 0.68
CA GLN A 119 -21.26 11.21 0.23
C GLN A 119 -22.29 11.08 -0.91
N LEU A 120 -22.07 10.18 -1.87
CA LEU A 120 -23.03 9.91 -2.94
C LEU A 120 -24.35 9.33 -2.40
N ALA A 121 -24.30 8.44 -1.41
CA ALA A 121 -25.50 7.89 -0.80
C ALA A 121 -26.29 8.97 -0.04
N GLU A 122 -25.60 9.82 0.71
CA GLU A 122 -26.18 10.96 1.43
C GLU A 122 -26.84 11.96 0.47
N GLN A 123 -26.12 12.38 -0.58
CA GLN A 123 -26.67 13.30 -1.59
C GLN A 123 -27.91 12.73 -2.29
N ARG A 124 -27.92 11.43 -2.59
CA ARG A 124 -29.10 10.77 -3.16
C ARG A 124 -30.27 10.77 -2.19
N ALA A 125 -30.05 10.47 -0.92
CA ALA A 125 -31.08 10.50 0.10
C ALA A 125 -31.66 11.92 0.27
N ASP A 126 -30.80 12.94 0.35
CA ASP A 126 -31.20 14.34 0.46
C ASP A 126 -32.00 14.80 -0.76
N SER A 127 -31.58 14.39 -1.96
CA SER A 127 -32.29 14.71 -3.20
C SER A 127 -33.68 14.09 -3.23
N LEU A 128 -33.82 12.82 -2.86
CA LEU A 128 -35.12 12.14 -2.77
C LEU A 128 -36.02 12.82 -1.74
N GLN A 129 -35.47 13.22 -0.59
CA GLN A 129 -36.24 13.93 0.42
C GLN A 129 -36.67 15.32 -0.06
N ALA A 130 -35.82 16.03 -0.80
CA ALA A 130 -36.16 17.32 -1.40
C ALA A 130 -37.29 17.18 -2.44
N ILE A 131 -37.23 16.15 -3.28
CA ILE A 131 -38.30 15.82 -4.24
C ILE A 131 -39.61 15.54 -3.50
N ALA A 132 -39.61 14.67 -2.50
CA ALA A 132 -40.82 14.36 -1.72
C ALA A 132 -41.42 15.62 -1.05
N ARG A 133 -40.58 16.52 -0.53
CA ARG A 133 -41.03 17.81 0.01
C ARG A 133 -41.62 18.72 -1.07
N ALA A 134 -41.04 18.74 -2.27
CA ALA A 134 -41.55 19.53 -3.39
C ALA A 134 -42.91 18.99 -3.89
N GLU A 135 -43.05 17.67 -4.02
CA GLU A 135 -44.31 17.01 -4.37
C GLU A 135 -45.39 17.30 -3.33
N ALA A 136 -45.08 17.16 -2.03
CA ALA A 136 -46.03 17.49 -0.97
C ALA A 136 -46.50 18.96 -1.01
N ARG A 137 -45.59 19.90 -1.30
CA ARG A 137 -45.94 21.33 -1.49
C ARG A 137 -46.82 21.54 -2.71
N ALA A 138 -46.54 20.84 -3.82
CA ALA A 138 -47.33 20.93 -5.04
C ALA A 138 -48.76 20.41 -4.81
N THR A 139 -48.92 19.27 -4.14
CA THR A 139 -50.23 18.72 -3.76
C THR A 139 -51.00 19.69 -2.87
N GLN A 140 -50.36 20.22 -1.81
CA GLN A 140 -51.01 21.22 -0.93
C GLN A 140 -51.41 22.51 -1.68
N PHE A 141 -50.67 22.90 -2.71
CA PHE A 141 -51.04 24.04 -3.54
C PHE A 141 -52.24 23.71 -4.44
N ALA A 142 -52.25 22.52 -5.06
CA ALA A 142 -53.37 22.05 -5.86
C ALA A 142 -54.66 21.91 -5.03
N ASP A 143 -54.58 21.33 -3.82
CA ASP A 143 -55.72 21.19 -2.91
C ASP A 143 -56.29 22.55 -2.50
N ARG A 144 -55.44 23.49 -2.10
CA ARG A 144 -55.85 24.87 -1.77
C ARG A 144 -56.48 25.56 -2.97
N LYS A 145 -55.93 25.39 -4.16
CA LYS A 145 -56.49 25.96 -5.38
C LYS A 145 -57.89 25.38 -5.67
N ALA A 146 -58.05 24.06 -5.59
CA ALA A 146 -59.34 23.40 -5.80
C ALA A 146 -60.38 23.76 -4.72
N ASP A 147 -59.95 23.99 -3.48
CA ASP A 147 -60.81 24.47 -2.40
C ASP A 147 -61.27 25.92 -2.63
N ASN A 148 -60.34 26.78 -3.05
CA ASN A 148 -60.65 28.16 -3.43
C ASN A 148 -61.59 28.22 -4.64
N GLU A 149 -61.38 27.40 -5.67
CA GLU A 149 -62.27 27.31 -6.84
C GLU A 149 -63.68 26.87 -6.41
N ARG A 150 -63.80 25.82 -5.59
CA ARG A 150 -65.10 25.38 -5.02
C ARG A 150 -65.79 26.47 -4.21
N THR A 151 -65.03 27.23 -3.42
CA THR A 151 -65.56 28.34 -2.62
C THR A 151 -66.07 29.49 -3.51
N ILE A 152 -65.33 29.83 -4.57
CA ILE A 152 -65.75 30.84 -5.55
C ILE A 152 -67.01 30.39 -6.29
N ASP A 153 -67.09 29.12 -6.69
CA ASP A 153 -68.26 28.57 -7.37
C ASP A 153 -69.51 28.53 -6.48
N ALA A 154 -69.34 28.28 -5.18
CA ALA A 154 -70.43 28.28 -4.20
C ALA A 154 -70.89 29.69 -3.78
N ALA A 155 -70.17 30.75 -4.16
CA ALA A 155 -70.49 32.10 -3.74
C ALA A 155 -71.79 32.61 -4.41
N PRO A 156 -72.71 33.26 -3.66
CA PRO A 156 -73.95 33.79 -4.22
C PRO A 156 -73.68 34.87 -5.27
N ARG A 157 -74.38 34.78 -6.41
CA ARG A 157 -74.23 35.70 -7.55
C ARG A 157 -75.45 36.60 -7.73
N GLY A 158 -75.21 37.84 -8.14
CA GLY A 158 -76.23 38.84 -8.43
C GLY A 158 -76.86 38.63 -9.79
N ALA A 159 -77.90 39.42 -10.09
CA ALA A 159 -78.64 39.35 -11.36
C ALA A 159 -77.73 39.56 -12.60
N ASP A 160 -76.59 40.23 -12.41
CA ASP A 160 -75.62 40.54 -13.47
C ASP A 160 -74.51 39.47 -13.59
N GLY A 161 -74.59 38.38 -12.80
CA GLY A 161 -73.62 37.30 -12.77
C GLY A 161 -72.35 37.56 -11.95
N SER A 162 -72.23 38.77 -11.36
CA SER A 162 -71.16 39.14 -10.43
C SER A 162 -71.34 38.46 -9.06
N VAL A 163 -70.23 38.14 -8.39
CA VAL A 163 -70.26 37.61 -7.02
C VAL A 163 -70.74 38.72 -6.08
N LEU A 164 -71.84 38.49 -5.36
CA LEU A 164 -72.47 39.48 -4.46
C LEU A 164 -71.69 39.70 -3.15
N CYS A 165 -70.69 38.86 -2.89
CA CYS A 165 -69.97 38.84 -1.63
C CYS A 165 -68.61 39.56 -1.72
N ASP A 166 -68.41 40.50 -0.79
CA ASP A 166 -67.11 41.13 -0.54
C ASP A 166 -66.10 40.14 0.09
N ALA A 167 -64.84 40.56 0.24
CA ALA A 167 -63.78 39.70 0.76
C ALA A 167 -64.08 39.15 2.17
N GLU A 168 -64.90 39.86 2.97
CA GLU A 168 -65.29 39.43 4.31
C GLU A 168 -66.37 38.34 4.26
N CYS A 169 -67.36 38.47 3.37
CA CYS A 169 -68.36 37.42 3.12
C CYS A 169 -67.71 36.13 2.56
N VAL A 170 -66.78 36.25 1.60
CA VAL A 170 -66.07 35.07 1.04
C VAL A 170 -65.24 34.37 2.11
N SER A 171 -64.60 35.11 3.02
CA SER A 171 -63.83 34.54 4.14
C SER A 171 -64.72 33.75 5.12
N ARG A 172 -65.93 34.23 5.41
CA ARG A 172 -66.91 33.49 6.24
C ARG A 172 -67.42 32.22 5.56
N LEU A 173 -67.69 32.27 4.25
CA LEU A 173 -68.06 31.09 3.46
C LEU A 173 -66.92 30.06 3.38
N ALA A 174 -65.67 30.52 3.31
CA ALA A 174 -64.49 29.67 3.24
C ALA A 174 -64.12 28.99 4.58
N GLY A 175 -64.65 29.45 5.72
CA GLY A 175 -64.22 28.84 7.00
C GLY A 175 -64.73 29.31 8.36
N ASP A 176 -65.81 30.08 8.52
CA ASP A 176 -66.30 30.45 9.86
C ASP A 176 -67.72 29.92 10.17
N ALA A 177 -67.78 28.69 10.69
CA ALA A 177 -68.49 28.49 11.96
C ALA A 177 -67.45 28.69 13.08
N PRO A 178 -67.50 29.79 13.85
CA PRO A 178 -66.57 30.01 14.95
C PRO A 178 -66.86 28.98 16.06
N GLY A 179 -66.19 27.82 16.05
CA GLY A 179 -66.34 26.85 17.14
C GLY A 179 -65.96 25.38 16.93
N ALA A 180 -65.36 24.96 15.81
CA ALA A 180 -65.06 23.54 15.60
C ALA A 180 -63.60 23.25 15.19
N ARG A 181 -62.66 23.50 16.11
CA ARG A 181 -61.36 22.79 16.16
C ARG A 181 -61.06 22.41 17.60
N ARG A 182 -61.24 21.13 17.94
CA ARG A 182 -60.60 20.44 19.07
C ARG A 182 -59.72 19.34 18.49
#